data_AF-A0A523KK06-F1
#
_entry.id   AF-A0A523KK06-F1
#
_cell.length_a   1.000
_cell.length_b   1.000
_cell.length_c   1.000
_cell.angle_alpha   90.00
_cell.angle_beta   90.00
_cell.angle_gamma   90.00
#
_symmetry.space_group_name_H-M   'P 1'
#
loop_
_entity.id
_entity.type
_entity.pdbx_description
1 polymer ?
#
loop_
_entity_poly.entity_id
_entity_poly.type
_entity_poly.pdbx_seq_one_letter_code
_entity_poly.pdbx_strand_id
1 'polypeptide(L)'
;MCDAPAARRAALIELAPAPEQLIPLLPEAEFCFTAKAVGLESSAWLLEYATPEQVVACLDLDAWEGHSPVPAKLDAWIDAIAAAGDGAALRGIQALDPELIVLYLMQRVSVELKPNDDEDWQPPEGGQTLDGQFYFVALHDGDDVAAIVRILRLLFQADYWFYFRMLQGVIWEISTENVEWAHRWRVGRLQDLGFPTWEEAMELYGYLSPKQRLQIDPDHRPLSVEEWHLPVWIPGLPEGRDSKHSLFRTLAGLEPEERRSAFYAFVSTANKVAVADYMEISDVETTPKAIDKAARWISRGLEHVARERGLTQADVVQRVPLDQLFRIGANLDPDAARPPRPIDPSDDVDASGDVVA
;
A
#
# COMPACT_ATOMS: atom_id res chain seq x y z
N MET A 1 -3.46 13.68 -16.33
CA MET A 1 -2.36 12.69 -16.48
C MET A 1 -2.67 11.43 -15.67
N CYS A 2 -3.05 11.58 -14.41
CA CYS A 2 -3.47 10.44 -13.58
C CYS A 2 -4.77 9.74 -14.06
N ASP A 3 -5.63 10.40 -14.84
CA ASP A 3 -6.78 9.77 -15.54
C ASP A 3 -6.41 8.76 -16.63
N ALA A 4 -5.16 8.79 -17.10
CA ALA A 4 -4.71 7.79 -18.06
C ALA A 4 -4.46 6.45 -17.34
N PRO A 5 -4.77 5.30 -17.98
CA PRO A 5 -4.38 3.99 -17.47
C PRO A 5 -2.89 3.98 -17.13
N ALA A 6 -2.49 3.29 -16.05
CA ALA A 6 -1.10 3.28 -15.58
C ALA A 6 -0.09 2.97 -16.69
N ALA A 7 -0.38 1.97 -17.53
CA ALA A 7 0.45 1.60 -18.69
C ALA A 7 0.63 2.73 -19.73
N ARG A 8 -0.35 3.63 -19.88
CA ARG A 8 -0.25 4.81 -20.76
C ARG A 8 0.32 6.03 -20.04
N ARG A 9 0.22 6.07 -18.71
CA ARG A 9 0.70 7.20 -17.91
C ARG A 9 2.21 7.38 -18.03
N ALA A 10 2.96 6.29 -17.96
CA ALA A 10 4.40 6.32 -18.18
C ALA A 10 4.77 6.95 -19.53
N ALA A 11 4.13 6.51 -20.62
CA ALA A 11 4.35 7.08 -21.95
C ALA A 11 3.96 8.57 -22.03
N LEU A 12 2.91 8.99 -21.33
CA LEU A 12 2.52 10.41 -21.26
C LEU A 12 3.53 11.26 -20.47
N ILE A 13 4.11 10.70 -19.40
CA ILE A 13 5.17 11.36 -18.63
C ILE A 13 6.41 11.52 -19.48
N GLU A 14 6.84 10.46 -20.17
CA GLU A 14 8.03 10.48 -21.04
C GLU A 14 7.91 11.50 -22.18
N LEU A 15 6.70 11.68 -22.73
CA LEU A 15 6.41 12.67 -23.76
C LEU A 15 6.19 14.09 -23.21
N ALA A 16 6.14 14.28 -21.88
CA ALA A 16 5.93 15.58 -21.29
C ALA A 16 7.17 16.48 -21.49
N PRO A 17 7.00 17.82 -21.57
CA PRO A 17 8.15 18.72 -21.75
C PRO A 17 9.16 18.75 -20.59
N ALA A 18 8.73 18.36 -19.39
CA ALA A 18 9.53 18.38 -18.16
C ALA A 18 9.10 17.23 -17.23
N PRO A 19 9.39 15.96 -17.57
CA PRO A 19 9.02 14.80 -16.75
C PRO A 19 9.55 14.90 -15.32
N GLU A 20 10.75 15.46 -15.14
CA GLU A 20 11.40 15.64 -13.84
C GLU A 20 10.66 16.57 -12.88
N GLN A 21 9.84 17.49 -13.40
CA GLN A 21 8.97 18.36 -12.60
C GLN A 21 7.60 17.74 -12.35
N LEU A 22 7.22 16.77 -13.19
CA LEU A 22 5.91 16.16 -13.20
C LEU A 22 5.84 14.92 -12.29
N ILE A 23 6.90 14.12 -12.29
CA ILE A 23 7.02 12.91 -11.47
C ILE A 23 6.81 13.22 -9.97
N PRO A 24 7.45 14.24 -9.36
CA PRO A 24 7.24 14.58 -7.96
C PRO A 24 5.79 14.99 -7.60
N LEU A 25 4.98 15.35 -8.60
CA LEU A 25 3.59 15.79 -8.41
C LEU A 25 2.59 14.63 -8.51
N LEU A 26 3.05 13.43 -8.87
CA LEU A 26 2.20 12.24 -8.84
C LEU A 26 1.83 11.91 -7.39
N PRO A 27 0.56 11.60 -7.10
CA PRO A 27 0.21 10.95 -5.84
C PRO A 27 1.01 9.67 -5.66
N GLU A 28 1.30 9.33 -4.42
CA GLU A 28 2.22 8.27 -4.04
C GLU A 28 1.78 6.89 -4.57
N ALA A 29 0.48 6.58 -4.42
CA ALA A 29 -0.10 5.35 -4.97
C ALA A 29 -0.04 5.32 -6.51
N GLU A 30 -0.29 6.47 -7.15
CA GLU A 30 -0.23 6.56 -8.61
C GLU A 30 1.19 6.42 -9.16
N PHE A 31 2.18 6.91 -8.43
CA PHE A 31 3.59 6.68 -8.72
C PHE A 31 3.91 5.18 -8.64
N CYS A 32 3.51 4.50 -7.55
CA CYS A 32 3.69 3.05 -7.38
C CYS A 32 3.07 2.26 -8.55
N PHE A 33 1.81 2.54 -8.89
CA PHE A 33 1.13 1.88 -10.02
C PHE A 33 1.85 2.11 -11.35
N THR A 34 2.37 3.32 -11.56
CA THR A 34 3.08 3.68 -12.79
C THR A 34 4.41 2.92 -12.89
N ALA A 35 5.18 2.87 -11.79
CA ALA A 35 6.43 2.13 -11.74
C ALA A 35 6.21 0.62 -11.98
N LYS A 36 5.21 0.02 -11.32
CA LYS A 36 4.84 -1.39 -11.53
C LYS A 36 4.37 -1.66 -12.96
N ALA A 37 3.60 -0.74 -13.57
CA ALA A 37 3.13 -0.90 -14.95
C ALA A 37 4.26 -0.81 -15.99
N VAL A 38 5.33 -0.08 -15.69
CA VAL A 38 6.55 -0.03 -16.51
C VAL A 38 7.39 -1.32 -16.36
N GLY A 39 7.33 -1.96 -15.20
CA GLY A 39 8.28 -3.00 -14.77
C GLY A 39 9.41 -2.35 -13.96
N LEU A 40 9.67 -2.88 -12.76
CA LEU A 40 10.61 -2.28 -11.80
C LEU A 40 12.05 -2.26 -12.34
N GLU A 41 12.43 -3.26 -13.13
CA GLU A 41 13.70 -3.33 -13.84
C GLU A 41 13.90 -2.19 -14.83
N SER A 42 12.82 -1.56 -15.28
CA SER A 42 12.80 -0.44 -16.23
C SER A 42 12.30 0.86 -15.61
N SER A 43 12.10 0.94 -14.29
CA SER A 43 11.52 2.11 -13.61
C SER A 43 12.55 3.07 -13.03
N ALA A 44 13.85 2.82 -13.21
CA ALA A 44 14.92 3.66 -12.66
C ALA A 44 14.79 5.15 -13.03
N TRP A 45 14.32 5.45 -14.25
CA TRP A 45 14.10 6.83 -14.72
C TRP A 45 12.94 7.55 -14.00
N LEU A 46 11.95 6.81 -13.49
CA LEU A 46 10.91 7.36 -12.62
C LEU A 46 11.49 7.64 -11.23
N LEU A 47 12.24 6.68 -10.69
CA LEU A 47 12.87 6.77 -9.37
C LEU A 47 13.92 7.89 -9.28
N GLU A 48 14.56 8.23 -10.40
CA GLU A 48 15.50 9.37 -10.49
C GLU A 48 14.91 10.67 -9.93
N TYR A 49 13.61 10.87 -10.14
CA TYR A 49 12.87 12.08 -9.77
C TYR A 49 11.79 11.84 -8.71
N ALA A 50 11.73 10.64 -8.13
CA ALA A 50 10.76 10.34 -7.08
C ALA A 50 11.04 11.14 -5.81
N THR A 51 9.98 11.52 -5.10
CA THR A 51 10.10 12.06 -3.73
C THR A 51 10.34 10.93 -2.72
N PRO A 52 10.93 11.23 -1.55
CA PRO A 52 11.04 10.28 -0.45
C PRO A 52 9.72 9.57 -0.12
N GLU A 53 8.61 10.32 -0.07
CA GLU A 53 7.28 9.82 0.27
C GLU A 53 6.76 8.85 -0.79
N GLN A 54 6.99 9.14 -2.07
CA GLN A 54 6.64 8.23 -3.16
C GLN A 54 7.40 6.90 -3.06
N VAL A 55 8.70 6.94 -2.75
CA VAL A 55 9.52 5.72 -2.58
C VAL A 55 9.03 4.90 -1.39
N VAL A 56 8.80 5.53 -0.24
CA VAL A 56 8.29 4.85 0.96
C VAL A 56 6.93 4.21 0.69
N ALA A 57 6.01 4.94 0.05
CA ALA A 57 4.69 4.42 -0.28
C ALA A 57 4.73 3.24 -1.25
N CYS A 58 5.69 3.19 -2.19
CA CYS A 58 5.85 2.03 -3.07
C CYS A 58 6.09 0.75 -2.26
N LEU A 59 6.97 0.83 -1.26
CA LEU A 59 7.32 -0.29 -0.42
C LEU A 59 6.17 -0.64 0.53
N ASP A 60 5.52 0.34 1.13
CA ASP A 60 4.36 0.12 2.00
C ASP A 60 3.19 -0.57 1.26
N LEU A 61 2.92 -0.14 0.03
CA LEU A 61 1.81 -0.67 -0.78
C LEU A 61 2.11 -2.06 -1.33
N ASP A 62 3.34 -2.31 -1.77
CA ASP A 62 3.65 -3.48 -2.58
C ASP A 62 4.51 -4.53 -1.89
N ALA A 63 5.47 -4.15 -1.05
CA ALA A 63 6.51 -5.06 -0.56
C ALA A 63 6.09 -5.93 0.65
N TRP A 64 4.81 -6.00 0.98
CA TRP A 64 4.30 -6.67 2.18
C TRP A 64 3.18 -7.65 1.89
N GLU A 65 3.12 -8.70 2.71
CA GLU A 65 1.99 -9.62 2.81
C GLU A 65 1.61 -9.77 4.29
N GLY A 66 0.39 -9.35 4.62
CA GLY A 66 -0.05 -9.22 6.01
C GLY A 66 0.90 -8.33 6.82
N HIS A 67 1.58 -8.94 7.80
CA HIS A 67 2.43 -8.25 8.77
C HIS A 67 3.92 -8.35 8.46
N SER A 68 4.32 -8.96 7.34
CA SER A 68 5.72 -9.21 7.05
C SER A 68 6.09 -8.74 5.65
N PRO A 69 7.31 -8.21 5.48
CA PRO A 69 7.81 -7.89 4.16
C PRO A 69 8.04 -9.18 3.35
N VAL A 70 7.76 -9.12 2.05
CA VAL A 70 8.00 -10.22 1.11
C VAL A 70 9.40 -10.04 0.51
N PRO A 71 10.36 -10.95 0.76
CA PRO A 71 11.76 -10.77 0.37
C PRO A 71 11.94 -10.45 -1.12
N ALA A 72 11.29 -11.23 -2.00
CA ALA A 72 11.40 -11.04 -3.45
C ALA A 72 10.87 -9.68 -3.93
N LYS A 73 9.84 -9.13 -3.27
CA LYS A 73 9.31 -7.81 -3.62
C LYS A 73 10.22 -6.69 -3.08
N LEU A 74 10.77 -6.86 -1.88
CA LEU A 74 11.79 -5.94 -1.36
C LEU A 74 13.02 -5.90 -2.28
N ASP A 75 13.55 -7.07 -2.69
CA ASP A 75 14.67 -7.16 -3.64
C ASP A 75 14.37 -6.35 -4.91
N ALA A 76 13.22 -6.58 -5.55
CA ALA A 76 12.87 -5.90 -6.78
C ALA A 76 12.81 -4.36 -6.63
N TRP A 77 12.28 -3.87 -5.51
CA TRP A 77 12.24 -2.44 -5.24
C TRP A 77 13.60 -1.85 -4.88
N ILE A 78 14.40 -2.55 -4.08
CA ILE A 78 15.76 -2.12 -3.72
C ILE A 78 16.66 -2.11 -4.96
N ASP A 79 16.56 -3.11 -5.84
CA ASP A 79 17.26 -3.16 -7.12
C ASP A 79 16.86 -1.99 -8.02
N ALA A 80 15.57 -1.67 -8.11
CA ALA A 80 15.08 -0.53 -8.88
C ALA A 80 15.61 0.81 -8.35
N ILE A 81 15.64 1.00 -7.02
CA ILE A 81 16.23 2.18 -6.37
C ILE A 81 17.74 2.21 -6.64
N ALA A 82 18.42 1.06 -6.54
CA ALA A 82 19.84 0.92 -6.81
C ALA A 82 20.20 1.06 -8.30
N ALA A 83 19.24 0.97 -9.22
CA ALA A 83 19.46 1.23 -10.64
C ALA A 83 19.36 2.73 -10.99
N ALA A 84 18.74 3.55 -10.15
CA ALA A 84 18.68 5.00 -10.32
C ALA A 84 20.05 5.67 -10.04
N GLY A 85 20.20 6.94 -10.44
CA GLY A 85 21.41 7.73 -10.21
C GLY A 85 21.77 7.83 -8.73
N ASP A 86 23.05 8.02 -8.44
CA ASP A 86 23.61 7.96 -7.06
C ASP A 86 22.83 8.84 -6.07
N GLY A 87 22.48 10.07 -6.48
CA GLY A 87 21.71 10.98 -5.64
C GLY A 87 20.28 10.52 -5.39
N ALA A 88 19.62 9.91 -6.38
CA ALA A 88 18.26 9.40 -6.24
C ALA A 88 18.22 8.11 -5.40
N ALA A 89 19.14 7.19 -5.66
CA ALA A 89 19.30 5.96 -4.88
C ALA A 89 19.57 6.27 -3.40
N LEU A 90 20.48 7.21 -3.12
CA LEU A 90 20.78 7.64 -1.75
C LEU A 90 19.54 8.25 -1.06
N ARG A 91 18.85 9.19 -1.73
CA ARG A 91 17.60 9.78 -1.19
C ARG A 91 16.54 8.73 -0.92
N GLY A 92 16.35 7.79 -1.84
CA GLY A 92 15.37 6.71 -1.71
C GLY A 92 15.65 5.81 -0.53
N ILE A 93 16.91 5.35 -0.38
CA ILE A 93 17.30 4.49 0.75
C ILE A 93 17.24 5.22 2.09
N GLN A 94 17.69 6.47 2.16
CA GLN A 94 17.62 7.26 3.41
C GLN A 94 16.17 7.60 3.81
N ALA A 95 15.21 7.51 2.89
CA ALA A 95 13.80 7.72 3.19
C ALA A 95 13.16 6.52 3.89
N LEU A 96 13.73 5.31 3.73
CA LEU A 96 13.14 4.09 4.26
C LEU A 96 13.35 3.98 5.78
N ASP A 97 12.43 3.26 6.43
CA ASP A 97 12.57 2.94 7.84
C ASP A 97 13.87 2.13 8.06
N PRO A 98 14.74 2.53 9.00
CA PRO A 98 15.95 1.79 9.34
C PRO A 98 15.69 0.31 9.60
N GLU A 99 14.58 -0.01 10.28
CA GLU A 99 14.20 -1.39 10.60
C GLU A 99 13.93 -2.21 9.33
N LEU A 100 13.32 -1.61 8.29
CA LEU A 100 13.08 -2.28 7.02
C LEU A 100 14.38 -2.55 6.26
N ILE A 101 15.30 -1.59 6.27
CA ILE A 101 16.63 -1.76 5.65
C ILE A 101 17.43 -2.83 6.38
N VAL A 102 17.41 -2.84 7.71
CA VAL A 102 18.11 -3.87 8.51
C VAL A 102 17.51 -5.25 8.24
N LEU A 103 16.17 -5.38 8.20
CA LEU A 103 15.52 -6.64 7.83
C LEU A 103 15.95 -7.13 6.45
N TYR A 104 15.96 -6.22 5.47
CA TYR A 104 16.42 -6.52 4.12
C TYR A 104 17.87 -7.04 4.12
N LEU A 105 18.77 -6.35 4.82
CA LEU A 105 20.18 -6.76 4.92
C LEU A 105 20.33 -8.11 5.64
N MET A 106 19.63 -8.33 6.76
CA MET A 106 19.66 -9.60 7.50
C MET A 106 19.22 -10.82 6.67
N GLN A 107 18.37 -10.61 5.66
CA GLN A 107 17.91 -11.69 4.77
C GLN A 107 18.90 -12.00 3.64
N ARG A 108 19.86 -11.11 3.38
CA ARG A 108 20.70 -11.15 2.16
C ARG A 108 22.20 -11.23 2.46
N VAL A 109 22.65 -10.68 3.57
CA VAL A 109 24.08 -10.64 3.94
C VAL A 109 24.29 -11.00 5.40
N SER A 110 25.37 -11.73 5.66
CA SER A 110 25.98 -11.82 6.98
C SER A 110 26.97 -10.67 7.14
N VAL A 111 27.04 -10.08 8.33
CA VAL A 111 27.95 -8.97 8.66
C VAL A 111 28.75 -9.33 9.90
N GLU A 112 30.07 -9.21 9.81
CA GLU A 112 31.01 -9.40 10.91
C GLU A 112 31.80 -8.12 11.16
N LEU A 113 31.89 -7.71 12.42
CA LEU A 113 32.77 -6.63 12.85
C LEU A 113 34.13 -7.21 13.23
N LYS A 114 35.20 -6.71 12.61
CA LYS A 114 36.58 -7.08 12.95
C LYS A 114 36.83 -6.86 14.44
N PRO A 115 37.24 -7.89 15.21
CA PRO A 115 37.59 -7.73 16.61
C PRO A 115 38.84 -6.85 16.79
N ASN A 116 38.87 -6.04 17.86
CA ASN A 116 40.02 -5.19 18.16
C ASN A 116 41.21 -5.97 18.75
N ASP A 117 40.94 -7.08 19.46
CA ASP A 117 41.93 -7.82 20.27
C ASP A 117 42.19 -9.24 19.73
N ASP A 118 42.07 -9.43 18.42
CA ASP A 118 42.35 -10.70 17.74
C ASP A 118 43.26 -10.46 16.53
N GLU A 119 44.56 -10.70 16.72
CA GLU A 119 45.59 -10.53 15.68
C GLU A 119 45.56 -11.65 14.63
N ASP A 120 44.99 -12.81 14.96
CA ASP A 120 44.89 -13.98 14.08
C ASP A 120 43.56 -14.00 13.31
N TRP A 121 42.65 -13.06 13.59
CA TRP A 121 41.38 -12.95 12.90
C TRP A 121 41.58 -12.72 11.40
N GLN A 122 40.82 -13.47 10.61
CA GLN A 122 40.79 -13.35 9.15
C GLN A 122 39.37 -13.04 8.71
N PRO A 123 39.20 -12.22 7.66
CA PRO A 123 37.88 -11.96 7.11
C PRO A 123 37.24 -13.25 6.58
N PRO A 124 35.91 -13.35 6.61
CA PRO A 124 35.21 -14.48 6.03
C PRO A 124 35.55 -14.60 4.54
N GLU A 125 35.55 -15.84 4.02
CA GLU A 125 35.85 -16.10 2.62
C GLU A 125 34.88 -15.33 1.70
N GLY A 126 35.40 -14.63 0.71
CA GLY A 126 34.59 -13.77 -0.17
C GLY A 126 34.06 -12.49 0.50
N GLY A 127 34.43 -12.23 1.76
CA GLY A 127 34.00 -11.05 2.51
C GLY A 127 34.45 -9.74 1.85
N GLN A 128 33.50 -8.82 1.69
CA GLN A 128 33.73 -7.47 1.19
C GLN A 128 33.74 -6.47 2.36
N THR A 129 34.49 -5.38 2.22
CA THR A 129 34.53 -4.30 3.21
C THR A 129 34.72 -2.94 2.53
N LEU A 130 34.15 -1.88 3.12
CA LEU A 130 34.29 -0.50 2.65
C LEU A 130 35.18 0.35 3.57
N ASP A 131 35.32 -0.04 4.84
CA ASP A 131 35.99 0.72 5.91
C ASP A 131 37.12 -0.06 6.60
N GLY A 132 37.30 -1.34 6.26
CA GLY A 132 38.26 -2.24 6.89
C GLY A 132 37.87 -2.71 8.30
N GLN A 133 36.64 -2.43 8.75
CA GLN A 133 36.10 -2.80 10.05
C GLN A 133 34.92 -3.76 9.91
N PHE A 134 33.93 -3.42 9.10
CA PHE A 134 32.80 -4.31 8.84
C PHE A 134 33.08 -5.12 7.58
N TYR A 135 32.92 -6.43 7.69
CA TYR A 135 33.03 -7.37 6.59
C TYR A 135 31.68 -8.01 6.37
N PHE A 136 31.22 -8.05 5.13
CA PHE A 136 29.93 -8.61 4.78
C PHE A 136 30.03 -9.54 3.58
N VAL A 137 29.22 -10.59 3.60
CA VAL A 137 29.22 -11.70 2.65
C VAL A 137 27.76 -12.06 2.36
N ALA A 138 27.50 -12.46 1.12
CA ALA A 138 26.19 -12.97 0.73
C ALA A 138 25.75 -14.14 1.64
N LEU A 139 24.50 -14.16 2.07
CA LEU A 139 24.02 -15.14 3.05
C LEU A 139 23.92 -16.55 2.43
N HIS A 140 23.55 -16.63 1.15
CA HIS A 140 23.47 -17.89 0.41
C HIS A 140 24.34 -17.85 -0.87
N ASP A 141 24.82 -19.02 -1.28
CA ASP A 141 25.57 -19.17 -2.53
C ASP A 141 24.71 -18.75 -3.73
N GLY A 142 25.23 -17.80 -4.52
CA GLY A 142 24.56 -17.29 -5.72
C GLY A 142 23.61 -16.12 -5.48
N ASP A 143 23.45 -15.65 -4.24
CA ASP A 143 22.75 -14.39 -3.96
C ASP A 143 23.47 -13.23 -4.64
N ASP A 144 22.76 -12.50 -5.51
CA ASP A 144 23.24 -11.24 -6.04
C ASP A 144 23.14 -10.16 -4.96
N VAL A 145 24.28 -9.60 -4.59
CA VAL A 145 24.41 -8.53 -3.59
C VAL A 145 24.93 -7.23 -4.22
N ALA A 146 24.94 -7.11 -5.54
CA ALA A 146 25.45 -5.93 -6.24
C ALA A 146 24.71 -4.64 -5.83
N ALA A 147 23.38 -4.70 -5.73
CA ALA A 147 22.57 -3.57 -5.26
C ALA A 147 22.92 -3.19 -3.81
N ILE A 148 23.06 -4.17 -2.91
CA ILE A 148 23.48 -3.96 -1.52
C ILE A 148 24.86 -3.28 -1.47
N VAL A 149 25.84 -3.82 -2.18
CA VAL A 149 27.21 -3.26 -2.23
C VAL A 149 27.17 -1.82 -2.73
N ARG A 150 26.37 -1.54 -3.76
CA ARG A 150 26.21 -0.19 -4.29
C ARG A 150 25.61 0.75 -3.24
N ILE A 151 24.50 0.36 -2.62
CA ILE A 151 23.82 1.16 -1.59
C ILE A 151 24.74 1.43 -0.40
N LEU A 152 25.40 0.40 0.14
CA LEU A 152 26.33 0.54 1.25
C LEU A 152 27.50 1.46 0.88
N ARG A 153 27.98 1.43 -0.37
CA ARG A 153 29.02 2.36 -0.84
C ARG A 153 28.53 3.80 -0.89
N LEU A 154 27.31 4.04 -1.38
CA LEU A 154 26.71 5.37 -1.40
C LEU A 154 26.54 5.92 0.02
N LEU A 155 26.00 5.10 0.94
CA LEU A 155 25.85 5.46 2.34
C LEU A 155 27.21 5.73 2.99
N PHE A 156 28.21 4.87 2.80
CA PHE A 156 29.55 5.09 3.35
C PHE A 156 30.16 6.43 2.91
N GLN A 157 29.94 6.83 1.65
CA GLN A 157 30.48 8.07 1.10
C GLN A 157 29.72 9.32 1.55
N ALA A 158 28.40 9.25 1.67
CA ALA A 158 27.55 10.42 1.90
C ALA A 158 27.05 10.56 3.35
N ASP A 159 26.83 9.44 4.04
CA ASP A 159 26.31 9.37 5.41
C ASP A 159 26.86 8.14 6.15
N TYR A 160 28.10 8.27 6.61
CA TYR A 160 28.81 7.21 7.34
C TYR A 160 28.04 6.72 8.59
N TRP A 161 27.32 7.61 9.28
CA TRP A 161 26.60 7.22 10.49
C TRP A 161 25.40 6.34 10.18
N PHE A 162 24.68 6.64 9.10
CA PHE A 162 23.59 5.77 8.66
C PHE A 162 24.13 4.41 8.19
N TYR A 163 25.20 4.40 7.38
CA TYR A 163 25.90 3.16 7.00
C TYR A 163 26.30 2.33 8.24
N PHE A 164 26.94 2.96 9.22
CA PHE A 164 27.36 2.32 10.47
C PHE A 164 26.16 1.75 11.25
N ARG A 165 25.08 2.52 11.38
CA ARG A 165 23.84 2.11 12.06
C ARG A 165 23.22 0.89 11.40
N MET A 166 23.21 0.82 10.06
CA MET A 166 22.63 -0.31 9.32
C MET A 166 23.42 -1.59 9.58
N LEU A 167 24.76 -1.55 9.47
CA LEU A 167 25.59 -2.73 9.68
C LEU A 167 25.60 -3.19 11.14
N GLN A 168 25.59 -2.27 12.11
CA GLN A 168 25.39 -2.63 13.52
C GLN A 168 24.01 -3.23 13.76
N GLY A 169 22.98 -2.72 13.08
CA GLY A 169 21.62 -3.28 13.13
C GLY A 169 21.61 -4.76 12.74
N VAL A 170 22.26 -5.11 11.62
CA VAL A 170 22.37 -6.51 11.17
C VAL A 170 23.02 -7.42 12.22
N ILE A 171 24.04 -6.94 12.93
CA ILE A 171 24.76 -7.74 13.94
C ILE A 171 23.94 -7.92 15.22
N TRP A 172 23.27 -6.86 15.69
CA TRP A 172 22.78 -6.78 17.07
C TRP A 172 21.27 -6.75 17.24
N GLU A 173 20.50 -6.39 16.21
CA GLU A 173 19.06 -6.28 16.33
C GLU A 173 18.34 -7.62 16.18
N ILE A 174 17.11 -7.65 16.69
CA ILE A 174 16.25 -8.82 16.63
C ILE A 174 15.27 -8.63 15.47
N SER A 175 15.27 -9.57 14.53
CA SER A 175 14.42 -9.49 13.33
C SER A 175 12.93 -9.35 13.65
N THR A 176 12.40 -10.06 14.65
CA THR A 176 10.99 -9.96 15.02
C THR A 176 10.61 -8.56 15.54
N GLU A 177 11.48 -7.91 16.31
CA GLU A 177 11.23 -6.55 16.78
C GLU A 177 11.24 -5.55 15.63
N ASN A 178 12.19 -5.71 14.69
CA ASN A 178 12.25 -4.87 13.49
C ASN A 178 11.02 -5.05 12.60
N VAL A 179 10.50 -6.28 12.45
CA VAL A 179 9.26 -6.53 11.70
C VAL A 179 8.10 -5.78 12.35
N GLU A 180 7.96 -5.85 13.67
CA GLU A 180 6.88 -5.16 14.39
C GLU A 180 6.96 -3.63 14.27
N TRP A 181 8.17 -3.06 14.33
CA TRP A 181 8.37 -1.62 14.17
C TRP A 181 8.10 -1.15 12.75
N ALA A 182 8.70 -1.81 11.75
CA ALA A 182 8.48 -1.50 10.34
C ALA A 182 6.99 -1.65 9.97
N HIS A 183 6.31 -2.67 10.49
CA HIS A 183 4.88 -2.84 10.29
C HIS A 183 4.07 -1.69 10.91
N ARG A 184 4.41 -1.25 12.13
CA ARG A 184 3.71 -0.13 12.78
C ARG A 184 3.85 1.18 11.99
N TRP A 185 5.05 1.47 11.48
CA TRP A 185 5.28 2.64 10.63
C TRP A 185 4.47 2.57 9.34
N ARG A 186 4.53 1.42 8.66
CA ARG A 186 3.72 1.14 7.48
C ARG A 186 2.23 1.35 7.72
N VAL A 187 1.67 0.80 8.79
CA VAL A 187 0.25 0.94 9.10
C VAL A 187 -0.13 2.42 9.27
N GLY A 188 0.66 3.20 10.00
CA GLY A 188 0.41 4.64 10.15
C GLY A 188 0.38 5.38 8.81
N ARG A 189 1.38 5.14 7.96
CA ARG A 189 1.45 5.78 6.63
C ARG A 189 0.34 5.32 5.68
N LEU A 190 -0.04 4.04 5.72
CA LEU A 190 -1.18 3.54 4.95
C LEU A 190 -2.49 4.18 5.40
N GLN A 191 -2.68 4.39 6.71
CA GLN A 191 -3.84 5.12 7.24
C GLN A 191 -3.86 6.57 6.75
N ASP A 192 -2.70 7.25 6.69
CA ASP A 192 -2.58 8.60 6.12
C ASP A 192 -2.92 8.64 4.62
N LEU A 193 -2.61 7.57 3.88
CA LEU A 193 -3.04 7.37 2.49
C LEU A 193 -4.53 6.96 2.35
N GLY A 194 -5.25 6.83 3.47
CA GLY A 194 -6.66 6.50 3.51
C GLY A 194 -6.98 5.00 3.48
N PHE A 195 -5.99 4.14 3.77
CA PHE A 195 -6.16 2.69 3.94
C PHE A 195 -6.19 2.34 5.44
N PRO A 196 -7.38 2.04 6.01
CA PRO A 196 -7.51 1.73 7.43
C PRO A 196 -6.94 0.36 7.78
N THR A 197 -6.92 0.01 9.07
CA THR A 197 -6.55 -1.35 9.47
C THR A 197 -7.59 -2.37 9.00
N TRP A 198 -7.20 -3.64 8.96
CA TRP A 198 -8.12 -4.70 8.57
C TRP A 198 -9.31 -4.83 9.54
N GLU A 199 -9.07 -4.67 10.85
CA GLU A 199 -10.13 -4.72 11.86
C GLU A 199 -11.16 -3.61 11.64
N GLU A 200 -10.70 -2.38 11.40
CA GLU A 200 -11.55 -1.22 11.09
C GLU A 200 -12.33 -1.42 9.79
N ALA A 201 -11.67 -1.97 8.77
CA ALA A 201 -12.29 -2.26 7.48
C ALA A 201 -13.38 -3.35 7.59
N MET A 202 -13.15 -4.38 8.42
CA MET A 202 -14.06 -5.51 8.61
C MET A 202 -15.39 -5.10 9.28
N GLU A 203 -15.45 -3.94 9.93
CA GLU A 203 -16.69 -3.39 10.48
C GLU A 203 -17.79 -3.23 9.42
N LEU A 204 -17.41 -3.00 8.16
CA LEU A 204 -18.32 -2.96 7.00
C LEU A 204 -19.15 -4.24 6.84
N TYR A 205 -18.60 -5.38 7.21
CA TYR A 205 -19.24 -6.69 7.09
C TYR A 205 -19.88 -7.17 8.39
N GLY A 206 -19.82 -6.35 9.45
CA GLY A 206 -20.42 -6.69 10.74
C GLY A 206 -21.92 -7.01 10.62
N TYR A 207 -22.38 -8.00 11.36
CA TYR A 207 -23.79 -8.40 11.35
C TYR A 207 -24.71 -7.25 11.81
N LEU A 208 -25.86 -7.11 11.15
CA LEU A 208 -26.98 -6.24 11.56
C LEU A 208 -28.28 -7.04 11.55
N SER A 209 -28.98 -7.04 12.70
CA SER A 209 -30.34 -7.55 12.78
C SER A 209 -31.30 -6.68 11.94
N PRO A 210 -32.45 -7.22 11.48
CA PRO A 210 -33.43 -6.45 10.71
C PRO A 210 -33.88 -5.16 11.41
N LYS A 211 -33.98 -5.18 12.75
CA LYS A 211 -34.31 -3.98 13.53
C LYS A 211 -33.22 -2.92 13.45
N GLN A 212 -31.95 -3.32 13.55
CA GLN A 212 -30.80 -2.40 13.47
C GLN A 212 -30.63 -1.81 12.07
N ARG A 213 -30.94 -2.55 11.00
CA ARG A 213 -30.84 -2.07 9.61
C ARG A 213 -31.70 -0.83 9.33
N LEU A 214 -32.79 -0.66 10.07
CA LEU A 214 -33.71 0.46 9.90
C LEU A 214 -33.45 1.59 10.90
N GLN A 215 -32.54 1.44 11.86
CA GLN A 215 -32.23 2.49 12.82
C GLN A 215 -31.48 3.64 12.12
N ILE A 216 -32.16 4.79 12.04
CA ILE A 216 -31.60 6.05 11.54
C ILE A 216 -31.59 7.00 12.72
N ASP A 217 -30.41 7.54 13.04
CA ASP A 217 -30.30 8.62 14.00
C ASP A 217 -30.81 9.91 13.35
N PRO A 218 -31.89 10.53 13.86
CA PRO A 218 -32.46 11.74 13.27
C PRO A 218 -31.54 12.96 13.35
N ASP A 219 -30.59 12.98 14.30
CA ASP A 219 -29.71 14.12 14.55
C ASP A 219 -28.34 13.97 13.85
N HIS A 220 -28.04 12.77 13.35
CA HIS A 220 -26.78 12.53 12.64
C HIS A 220 -26.80 13.19 11.25
N ARG A 221 -25.69 13.87 10.93
CA ARG A 221 -25.47 14.57 9.65
C ARG A 221 -24.15 14.11 9.03
N PRO A 222 -24.11 12.94 8.38
CA PRO A 222 -22.87 12.32 7.89
C PRO A 222 -22.17 13.11 6.79
N LEU A 223 -22.85 14.04 6.12
CA LEU A 223 -22.28 14.87 5.05
C LEU A 223 -21.77 16.24 5.55
N SER A 224 -21.88 16.51 6.85
CA SER A 224 -21.32 17.71 7.51
C SER A 224 -19.89 17.41 7.96
N VAL A 225 -18.97 17.35 7.01
CA VAL A 225 -17.58 16.96 7.28
C VAL A 225 -16.66 18.12 6.95
N GLU A 226 -15.78 18.51 7.88
CA GLU A 226 -14.65 19.40 7.61
C GLU A 226 -13.73 18.75 6.57
N GLU A 227 -13.00 19.55 5.78
CA GLU A 227 -12.18 19.10 4.66
C GLU A 227 -11.30 17.89 5.05
N TRP A 228 -11.63 16.71 4.51
CA TRP A 228 -10.71 15.57 4.52
C TRP A 228 -9.59 15.89 3.54
N HIS A 229 -8.36 15.94 4.03
CA HIS A 229 -7.17 15.94 3.19
C HIS A 229 -6.89 14.50 2.75
N LEU A 230 -7.70 13.96 1.83
CA LEU A 230 -7.38 12.68 1.20
C LEU A 230 -6.46 12.94 0.00
N PRO A 231 -5.22 12.42 0.00
CA PRO A 231 -4.34 12.44 -1.16
C PRO A 231 -4.71 11.28 -2.09
N VAL A 232 -5.94 11.22 -2.58
CA VAL A 232 -6.33 10.17 -3.53
C VAL A 232 -6.81 10.84 -4.81
N TRP A 233 -5.96 10.79 -5.84
CA TRP A 233 -6.46 10.94 -7.20
C TRP A 233 -7.35 9.74 -7.48
N ILE A 234 -8.61 9.99 -7.79
CA ILE A 234 -9.56 8.94 -8.09
C ILE A 234 -9.70 8.92 -9.62
N PRO A 235 -9.23 7.87 -10.31
CA PRO A 235 -9.56 7.68 -11.71
C PRO A 235 -11.10 7.71 -11.83
N GLY A 236 -11.61 8.68 -12.59
CA GLY A 236 -12.99 9.18 -12.53
C GLY A 236 -14.04 8.19 -12.03
N LEU A 237 -14.65 8.51 -10.87
CA LEU A 237 -15.87 7.85 -10.41
C LEU A 237 -16.90 7.83 -11.56
N PRO A 238 -17.72 6.77 -11.72
CA PRO A 238 -18.74 6.72 -12.74
C PRO A 238 -19.61 7.98 -12.70
N GLU A 239 -19.45 8.87 -13.69
CA GLU A 239 -20.10 10.17 -13.67
C GLU A 239 -21.61 10.00 -13.88
N GLY A 240 -22.39 10.61 -12.98
CA GLY A 240 -23.69 11.17 -13.33
C GLY A 240 -24.91 10.25 -13.28
N ARG A 241 -25.96 10.75 -13.95
CA ARG A 241 -27.33 10.23 -13.92
C ARG A 241 -27.52 8.89 -14.65
N ASP A 242 -26.56 8.51 -15.49
CA ASP A 242 -26.59 7.28 -16.30
C ASP A 242 -25.78 6.12 -15.67
N SER A 243 -25.22 6.34 -14.48
CA SER A 243 -24.51 5.29 -13.74
C SER A 243 -25.42 4.10 -13.46
N LYS A 244 -24.87 2.88 -13.52
CA LYS A 244 -25.60 1.65 -13.16
C LYS A 244 -26.02 1.61 -11.69
N HIS A 245 -25.23 2.20 -10.81
CA HIS A 245 -25.45 2.18 -9.36
C HIS A 245 -26.33 3.36 -8.92
N SER A 246 -27.37 3.10 -8.14
CA SER A 246 -28.30 4.14 -7.66
C SER A 246 -27.64 5.15 -6.74
N LEU A 247 -26.56 4.77 -6.04
CA LEU A 247 -25.71 5.67 -5.29
C LEU A 247 -25.25 6.87 -6.14
N PHE A 248 -24.53 6.61 -7.24
CA PHE A 248 -23.94 7.70 -8.03
C PHE A 248 -25.00 8.62 -8.67
N ARG A 249 -26.14 8.06 -9.08
CA ARG A 249 -27.29 8.86 -9.54
C ARG A 249 -27.84 9.76 -8.44
N THR A 250 -27.89 9.26 -7.20
CA THR A 250 -28.33 10.03 -6.02
C THR A 250 -27.33 11.14 -5.70
N LEU A 251 -26.04 10.83 -5.65
CA LEU A 251 -24.98 11.81 -5.36
C LEU A 251 -24.92 12.93 -6.41
N ALA A 252 -25.17 12.61 -7.68
CA ALA A 252 -25.26 13.59 -8.76
C ALA A 252 -26.41 14.61 -8.61
N GLY A 253 -27.39 14.31 -7.75
CA GLY A 253 -28.51 15.21 -7.41
C GLY A 253 -28.26 16.10 -6.19
N LEU A 254 -27.19 15.87 -5.42
CA LEU A 254 -26.87 16.64 -4.21
C LEU A 254 -26.26 18.00 -4.56
N GLU A 255 -26.33 18.94 -3.59
CA GLU A 255 -25.64 20.23 -3.67
C GLU A 255 -24.11 20.04 -3.73
N PRO A 256 -23.34 20.98 -4.32
CA PRO A 256 -21.91 20.79 -4.58
C PRO A 256 -21.07 20.42 -3.34
N GLU A 257 -21.35 21.03 -2.19
CA GLU A 257 -20.63 20.75 -0.94
C GLU A 257 -20.99 19.37 -0.37
N GLU A 258 -22.28 19.03 -0.29
CA GLU A 258 -22.74 17.71 0.15
C GLU A 258 -22.22 16.59 -0.76
N ARG A 259 -22.20 16.86 -2.08
CA ARG A 259 -21.67 15.94 -3.07
C ARG A 259 -20.17 15.68 -2.84
N ARG A 260 -19.39 16.73 -2.55
CA ARG A 260 -17.96 16.61 -2.23
C ARG A 260 -17.74 15.75 -0.97
N SER A 261 -18.47 16.02 0.11
CA SER A 261 -18.41 15.22 1.34
C SER A 261 -18.79 13.76 1.09
N ALA A 262 -19.85 13.51 0.31
CA ALA A 262 -20.29 12.17 -0.03
C ALA A 262 -19.25 11.41 -0.88
N PHE A 263 -18.52 12.11 -1.75
CA PHE A 263 -17.42 11.51 -2.51
C PHE A 263 -16.27 11.08 -1.60
N TYR A 264 -15.84 11.90 -0.64
CA TYR A 264 -14.81 11.50 0.31
C TYR A 264 -15.24 10.30 1.17
N ALA A 265 -16.46 10.33 1.69
CA ALA A 265 -17.01 9.21 2.44
C ALA A 265 -17.04 7.93 1.58
N PHE A 266 -17.40 8.04 0.30
CA PHE A 266 -17.46 6.91 -0.60
C PHE A 266 -16.08 6.29 -0.86
N VAL A 267 -15.06 7.14 -1.08
CA VAL A 267 -13.67 6.70 -1.28
C VAL A 267 -13.15 5.99 -0.04
N SER A 268 -13.43 6.54 1.15
CA SER A 268 -13.10 5.88 2.42
C SER A 268 -13.74 4.50 2.51
N THR A 269 -15.03 4.37 2.18
CA THR A 269 -15.71 3.07 2.13
C THR A 269 -15.09 2.13 1.08
N ALA A 270 -14.69 2.63 -0.09
CA ALA A 270 -14.05 1.82 -1.13
C ALA A 270 -12.67 1.31 -0.68
N ASN A 271 -11.86 2.16 -0.02
CA ASN A 271 -10.58 1.72 0.54
C ASN A 271 -10.76 0.68 1.64
N LYS A 272 -11.77 0.84 2.52
CA LYS A 272 -12.16 -0.20 3.49
C LYS A 272 -12.53 -1.51 2.79
N VAL A 273 -13.27 -1.46 1.68
CA VAL A 273 -13.59 -2.67 0.90
C VAL A 273 -12.31 -3.33 0.37
N ALA A 274 -11.37 -2.56 -0.20
CA ALA A 274 -10.11 -3.10 -0.70
C ALA A 274 -9.31 -3.82 0.40
N VAL A 275 -9.19 -3.20 1.58
CA VAL A 275 -8.48 -3.78 2.73
C VAL A 275 -9.20 -5.02 3.27
N ALA A 276 -10.51 -4.93 3.52
CA ALA A 276 -11.27 -6.03 4.13
C ALA A 276 -11.37 -7.27 3.21
N ASP A 277 -11.33 -7.06 1.90
CA ASP A 277 -11.35 -8.13 0.89
C ASP A 277 -9.96 -8.68 0.53
N TYR A 278 -8.90 -8.23 1.20
CA TYR A 278 -7.51 -8.60 0.90
C TYR A 278 -7.12 -8.33 -0.56
N MET A 279 -7.60 -7.22 -1.14
CA MET A 279 -7.20 -6.82 -2.48
C MET A 279 -5.76 -6.28 -2.46
N GLU A 280 -5.01 -6.52 -3.54
CA GLU A 280 -3.65 -5.99 -3.69
C GLU A 280 -3.72 -4.46 -3.90
N ILE A 281 -3.51 -3.69 -2.83
CA ILE A 281 -3.62 -2.22 -2.85
C ILE A 281 -2.56 -1.52 -3.70
N SER A 282 -1.51 -2.25 -4.13
CA SER A 282 -0.51 -1.81 -5.11
C SER A 282 -0.90 -2.11 -6.57
N ASP A 283 -2.07 -2.70 -6.84
CA ASP A 283 -2.57 -2.97 -8.19
C ASP A 283 -3.55 -1.88 -8.65
N VAL A 284 -3.32 -1.33 -9.84
CA VAL A 284 -4.19 -0.35 -10.48
C VAL A 284 -5.62 -0.88 -10.71
N GLU A 285 -5.78 -2.19 -10.88
CA GLU A 285 -7.09 -2.82 -11.07
C GLU A 285 -7.87 -3.01 -9.77
N THR A 286 -7.24 -2.82 -8.61
CA THR A 286 -7.91 -2.91 -7.29
C THR A 286 -8.90 -1.78 -7.09
N THR A 287 -8.52 -0.54 -7.43
CA THR A 287 -9.38 0.64 -7.21
C THR A 287 -10.74 0.51 -7.93
N PRO A 288 -10.81 0.16 -9.23
CA PRO A 288 -12.09 -0.06 -9.91
C PRO A 288 -12.95 -1.18 -9.30
N LYS A 289 -12.34 -2.29 -8.87
CA LYS A 289 -13.04 -3.43 -8.26
C LYS A 289 -13.64 -3.05 -6.90
N ALA A 290 -12.86 -2.37 -6.06
CA ALA A 290 -13.28 -1.89 -4.76
C ALA A 290 -14.42 -0.85 -4.88
N ILE A 291 -14.29 0.11 -5.81
CA ILE A 291 -15.32 1.10 -6.14
C ILE A 291 -16.61 0.41 -6.58
N ASP A 292 -16.55 -0.58 -7.48
CA ASP A 292 -17.75 -1.27 -7.96
C ASP A 292 -18.46 -2.01 -6.83
N LYS A 293 -17.72 -2.73 -5.99
CA LYS A 293 -18.27 -3.48 -4.86
C LYS A 293 -18.87 -2.54 -3.81
N ALA A 294 -18.17 -1.46 -3.44
CA ALA A 294 -18.67 -0.44 -2.53
C ALA A 294 -19.99 0.17 -3.07
N ALA A 295 -19.98 0.63 -4.32
CA ALA A 295 -21.15 1.25 -4.94
C ALA A 295 -22.36 0.30 -5.02
N ARG A 296 -22.12 -0.98 -5.32
CA ARG A 296 -23.16 -2.02 -5.38
C ARG A 296 -23.85 -2.20 -4.03
N TRP A 297 -23.09 -2.41 -2.96
CA TRP A 297 -23.66 -2.71 -1.64
C TRP A 297 -24.28 -1.48 -0.98
N ILE A 298 -23.65 -0.30 -1.13
CA ILE A 298 -24.25 0.96 -0.71
C ILE A 298 -25.58 1.20 -1.45
N SER A 299 -25.63 0.98 -2.77
CA SER A 299 -26.87 1.12 -3.56
C SER A 299 -27.98 0.19 -3.05
N ARG A 300 -27.66 -1.07 -2.76
CA ARG A 300 -28.62 -2.03 -2.18
C ARG A 300 -29.14 -1.57 -0.81
N GLY A 301 -28.26 -1.12 0.08
CA GLY A 301 -28.66 -0.61 1.40
C GLY A 301 -29.51 0.65 1.30
N LEU A 302 -29.11 1.58 0.43
CA LEU A 302 -29.82 2.82 0.13
C LEU A 302 -31.26 2.56 -0.36
N GLU A 303 -31.41 1.69 -1.36
CA GLU A 303 -32.71 1.29 -1.89
C GLU A 303 -33.60 0.64 -0.84
N HIS A 304 -33.03 -0.23 -0.01
CA HIS A 304 -33.75 -0.89 1.07
C HIS A 304 -34.27 0.11 2.10
N VAL A 305 -33.40 0.98 2.63
CA VAL A 305 -33.79 1.96 3.65
C VAL A 305 -34.82 2.95 3.11
N ALA A 306 -34.63 3.46 1.88
CA ALA A 306 -35.56 4.37 1.23
C ALA A 306 -36.97 3.74 1.13
N ARG A 307 -37.04 2.47 0.70
CA ARG A 307 -38.31 1.73 0.56
C ARG A 307 -38.99 1.49 1.90
N GLU A 308 -38.28 0.98 2.90
CA GLU A 308 -38.86 0.60 4.20
C GLU A 308 -39.26 1.83 5.06
N ARG A 309 -38.60 2.98 4.85
CA ARG A 309 -38.89 4.23 5.56
C ARG A 309 -39.76 5.21 4.78
N GLY A 310 -40.07 4.93 3.51
CA GLY A 310 -40.81 5.84 2.64
C GLY A 310 -40.08 7.18 2.40
N LEU A 311 -38.75 7.15 2.37
CA LEU A 311 -37.89 8.32 2.16
C LEU A 311 -37.37 8.35 0.72
N THR A 312 -36.94 9.52 0.25
CA THR A 312 -36.16 9.57 -0.99
C THR A 312 -34.73 9.07 -0.73
N GLN A 313 -34.05 8.59 -1.78
CA GLN A 313 -32.65 8.18 -1.64
C GLN A 313 -31.73 9.34 -1.21
N ALA A 314 -32.03 10.57 -1.66
CA ALA A 314 -31.30 11.76 -1.23
C ALA A 314 -31.44 11.99 0.29
N ASP A 315 -32.66 11.88 0.83
CA ASP A 315 -32.90 12.00 2.28
C ASP A 315 -32.12 10.95 3.08
N VAL A 316 -31.99 9.73 2.55
CA VAL A 316 -31.28 8.64 3.22
C VAL A 316 -29.78 8.92 3.26
N VAL A 317 -29.15 9.31 2.14
CA VAL A 317 -27.72 9.62 2.10
C VAL A 317 -27.35 10.80 3.00
N GLN A 318 -28.26 11.77 3.16
CA GLN A 318 -28.08 12.90 4.08
C GLN A 318 -28.22 12.53 5.58
N ARG A 319 -28.70 11.33 5.91
CA ARG A 319 -28.98 10.90 7.30
C ARG A 319 -28.25 9.64 7.73
N VAL A 320 -27.75 8.85 6.79
CA VAL A 320 -27.13 7.54 7.05
C VAL A 320 -25.72 7.51 6.43
N PRO A 321 -24.67 7.22 7.22
CA PRO A 321 -23.31 7.07 6.72
C PRO A 321 -23.20 6.02 5.61
N LEU A 322 -22.31 6.24 4.64
CA LEU A 322 -22.14 5.30 3.53
C LEU A 322 -21.63 3.93 3.99
N ASP A 323 -20.78 3.87 5.02
CA ASP A 323 -20.36 2.60 5.65
C ASP A 323 -21.55 1.83 6.23
N GLN A 324 -22.50 2.54 6.86
CA GLN A 324 -23.71 1.92 7.38
C GLN A 324 -24.62 1.43 6.24
N LEU A 325 -24.75 2.20 5.16
CA LEU A 325 -25.50 1.77 3.96
C LEU A 325 -24.86 0.55 3.30
N PHE A 326 -23.53 0.52 3.17
CA PHE A 326 -22.80 -0.65 2.72
C PHE A 326 -23.13 -1.86 3.60
N ARG A 327 -22.98 -1.71 4.92
CA ARG A 327 -23.21 -2.79 5.88
C ARG A 327 -24.65 -3.29 5.84
N ILE A 328 -25.64 -2.40 5.72
CA ILE A 328 -27.05 -2.77 5.54
C ILE A 328 -27.20 -3.59 4.26
N GLY A 329 -26.68 -3.10 3.13
CA GLY A 329 -26.74 -3.78 1.85
C GLY A 329 -26.11 -5.17 1.89
N ALA A 330 -24.90 -5.29 2.44
CA ALA A 330 -24.20 -6.55 2.63
C ALA A 330 -24.99 -7.54 3.49
N ASN A 331 -25.69 -7.06 4.53
CA ASN A 331 -26.53 -7.90 5.39
C ASN A 331 -27.84 -8.36 4.75
N LEU A 332 -28.24 -7.82 3.58
CA LEU A 332 -29.39 -8.33 2.81
C LEU A 332 -29.04 -9.61 2.05
N ASP A 333 -27.77 -9.81 1.72
CA ASP A 333 -27.27 -10.97 0.98
C ASP A 333 -25.83 -11.28 1.43
N PRO A 334 -25.65 -11.80 2.66
CA PRO A 334 -24.33 -11.93 3.29
C PRO A 334 -23.39 -12.87 2.53
N ASP A 335 -23.94 -13.93 1.93
CA ASP A 335 -23.14 -14.94 1.24
C ASP A 335 -22.46 -14.37 -0.02
N ALA A 336 -23.15 -13.47 -0.75
CA ALA A 336 -22.58 -12.78 -1.89
C ALA A 336 -21.70 -11.57 -1.51
N ALA A 337 -21.89 -11.01 -0.31
CA ALA A 337 -21.16 -9.82 0.14
C ALA A 337 -19.81 -10.15 0.77
N ARG A 338 -19.71 -11.31 1.44
CA ARG A 338 -18.55 -11.70 2.24
C ARG A 338 -17.23 -11.50 1.49
N PRO A 339 -16.19 -10.99 2.17
CA PRO A 339 -14.85 -11.01 1.63
C PRO A 339 -14.47 -12.47 1.29
N PRO A 340 -13.69 -12.68 0.22
CA PRO A 340 -13.10 -14.00 -0.01
C PRO A 340 -12.30 -14.41 1.22
N ARG A 341 -12.29 -15.71 1.54
CA ARG A 341 -11.36 -16.20 2.57
C ARG A 341 -9.94 -15.91 2.08
N PRO A 342 -9.02 -15.48 2.97
CA PRO A 342 -7.60 -15.53 2.65
C PRO A 342 -7.28 -16.94 2.17
N ILE A 343 -6.57 -17.05 1.06
CA ILE A 343 -5.96 -18.33 0.67
C ILE A 343 -4.86 -18.55 1.70
N ASP A 344 -5.02 -19.55 2.56
CA ASP A 344 -3.93 -19.96 3.44
C ASP A 344 -2.88 -20.66 2.54
N PRO A 345 -1.60 -20.30 2.57
CA PRO A 345 -0.58 -21.03 1.82
C PRO A 345 -0.51 -22.52 2.16
N SER A 346 -1.10 -22.94 3.29
CA SER A 346 -1.29 -24.36 3.62
C SER A 346 -2.46 -25.05 2.89
N ASP A 347 -3.39 -24.29 2.30
CA ASP A 347 -4.49 -24.82 1.49
C ASP A 347 -4.04 -25.27 0.08
N ASP A 348 -2.83 -24.89 -0.36
CA ASP A 348 -2.19 -25.32 -1.63
C ASP A 348 -1.34 -26.60 -1.48
N VAL A 349 -1.25 -27.18 -0.27
CA VAL A 349 -0.64 -28.52 -0.08
C VAL A 349 -1.68 -29.57 -0.45
N ASP A 350 -1.90 -29.73 -1.75
CA ASP A 350 -2.79 -30.75 -2.28
C ASP A 350 -2.25 -32.15 -1.97
N ALA A 351 -3.21 -33.04 -1.76
CA ALA A 351 -3.10 -34.38 -1.21
C ALA A 351 -2.38 -35.37 -2.15
N SER A 352 -1.08 -35.17 -2.37
CA SER A 352 -0.17 -36.21 -2.89
C SER A 352 0.94 -36.45 -1.87
N GLY A 353 0.56 -37.06 -0.75
CA GLY A 353 1.50 -37.78 0.08
C GLY A 353 2.06 -38.96 -0.70
N ASP A 354 3.19 -38.76 -1.38
CA ASP A 354 4.09 -39.83 -1.75
C ASP A 354 5.50 -39.46 -1.29
N VAL A 355 5.87 -40.04 -0.15
CA VAL A 355 7.26 -40.21 0.26
C VAL A 355 7.84 -41.29 -0.64
N VAL A 356 8.86 -40.97 -1.43
CA VAL A 356 9.75 -42.00 -1.98
C VAL A 356 11.19 -41.64 -1.63
N ALA A 357 11.68 -42.43 -0.66
CA ALA A 357 13.04 -42.79 -0.25
C ALA A 357 14.24 -42.01 -0.82
#